data_AF-A0A2W0BHL1-F1
#
_entry.id   AF-A0A2W0BHL1-F1
#
_cell.length_a   1.000
_cell.length_b   1.000
_cell.length_c   1.000
_cell.angle_alpha   90.00
_cell.angle_beta   90.00
_cell.angle_gamma   90.00
#
_symmetry.space_group_name_H-M   'P 1'
#
loop_
_entity.id
_entity.type
_entity.pdbx_description
1 polymer ?
#
loop_
_entity_poly.entity_id
_entity_poly.type
_entity_poly.pdbx_seq_one_letter_code
_entity_poly.pdbx_strand_id
1 'polypeptide(L)'
;MKALRLVVGLILLTAASQLSFAQQAVATPSSTSSDESHVQNPPLPADAPSDTENGTASSSSSMNLVQDPDEASANSTLEDTIDAEESSEPPRRSLVRWNEYQGPYFTARVGGGLLLEVAGFAQDHNSKQQIGMHPDQRLRDFRFVLGGKLFPNLERKLTWSAGIMYDGPNHQWLIRQTGLMVALPELWGHFFIGRTKEGFSLNKVMVGYDGWTMERATISDATIPILADGIKWLGYSPKHKFLWNAGYFNDVFSKGQSFSTYSSQVATRFVLLPILSDEENKVLHLGVNFRFGKPLDNKIKFRSRPEAFPAPYFVDTGSFPSNSTRMLGYEAYYRPNRWLFGSEYWWVHVSSTAQHDPLVHGGDVVATYLFNDATRVYNTVGGYFRGVSPRRSVFEGGPGAWEAVLRFSYIDLNSQTVRGGAFARITPMVNWHLSNNVRLEMAYGYGRLNRFDLKGNTQFFQSRIQFTL
;
A
#
# COMPACT_ATOMS: atom_id res chain seq x y z
N MET A 1 17.08 -1.57 -22.51
CA MET A 1 17.83 -2.77 -22.06
C MET A 1 19.00 -2.48 -21.11
N LYS A 2 19.89 -1.52 -21.36
CA LYS A 2 21.04 -1.21 -20.45
C LYS A 2 20.61 -0.68 -19.07
N ALA A 3 19.64 0.24 -19.00
CA ALA A 3 19.09 0.73 -17.74
C ALA A 3 18.32 -0.36 -16.94
N LEU A 4 17.69 -1.31 -17.64
CA LEU A 4 16.95 -2.43 -17.03
C LEU A 4 17.88 -3.47 -16.38
N ARG A 5 19.02 -3.79 -17.03
CA ARG A 5 20.08 -4.60 -16.41
C ARG A 5 20.71 -3.89 -15.22
N LEU A 6 20.77 -2.55 -15.24
CA LEU A 6 21.25 -1.77 -14.10
C LEU A 6 20.29 -1.83 -12.91
N VAL A 7 18.98 -1.70 -13.11
CA VAL A 7 17.99 -1.78 -12.02
C VAL A 7 17.86 -3.19 -11.46
N VAL A 8 17.73 -4.21 -12.33
CA VAL A 8 17.72 -5.63 -11.89
C VAL A 8 19.04 -6.00 -11.23
N GLY A 9 20.16 -5.51 -11.77
CA GLY A 9 21.48 -5.64 -11.17
C GLY A 9 21.55 -4.97 -9.79
N LEU A 10 21.00 -3.75 -9.63
CA LEU A 10 20.99 -3.05 -8.34
C LEU A 10 20.12 -3.76 -7.30
N ILE A 11 18.96 -4.30 -7.71
CA ILE A 11 18.07 -5.09 -6.85
C ILE A 11 18.77 -6.38 -6.39
N LEU A 12 19.44 -7.09 -7.30
CA LEU A 12 20.17 -8.32 -6.96
C LEU A 12 21.43 -8.04 -6.13
N LEU A 13 22.16 -6.96 -6.43
CA LEU A 13 23.40 -6.58 -5.73
C LEU A 13 23.12 -6.07 -4.32
N THR A 14 22.01 -5.36 -4.10
CA THR A 14 21.58 -4.92 -2.76
C THR A 14 21.01 -6.06 -1.92
N ALA A 15 20.30 -7.01 -2.53
CA ALA A 15 19.88 -8.24 -1.86
C ALA A 15 21.09 -9.11 -1.46
N ALA A 16 22.08 -9.24 -2.34
CA ALA A 16 23.31 -9.98 -2.08
C ALA A 16 24.21 -9.31 -1.01
N SER A 17 24.33 -7.99 -1.01
CA SER A 17 25.12 -7.28 0.01
C SER A 17 24.52 -7.40 1.41
N GLN A 18 23.19 -7.40 1.53
CA GLN A 18 22.47 -7.63 2.79
C GLN A 18 22.67 -9.07 3.32
N LEU A 19 22.76 -10.07 2.42
CA LEU A 19 23.11 -11.46 2.78
C LEU A 19 24.56 -11.57 3.27
N SER A 20 25.50 -10.86 2.64
CA SER A 20 26.92 -10.85 3.04
C SER A 20 27.17 -10.16 4.39
N PHE A 21 26.42 -9.09 4.72
CA PHE A 21 26.52 -8.44 6.04
C PHE A 21 25.98 -9.33 7.18
N ALA A 22 25.00 -10.20 6.92
CA ALA A 22 24.52 -11.17 7.90
C ALA A 22 25.56 -12.25 8.23
N GLN A 23 26.47 -12.56 7.29
CA GLN A 23 27.57 -13.50 7.51
C GLN A 23 28.79 -12.87 8.21
N GLN A 24 28.96 -11.55 8.14
CA GLN A 24 30.10 -10.83 8.74
C GLN A 24 29.88 -10.35 10.18
N ALA A 25 28.70 -10.54 10.78
CA ALA A 25 28.45 -10.25 12.20
C ALA A 25 29.16 -11.21 13.18
N VAL A 26 29.96 -12.16 12.68
CA VAL A 26 30.84 -13.04 13.45
C VAL A 26 32.29 -12.77 13.04
N ALA A 27 32.82 -11.58 13.33
CA ALA A 27 34.24 -11.32 13.60
C ALA A 27 34.52 -9.82 13.75
N THR A 28 35.22 -9.45 14.82
CA THR A 28 35.98 -8.21 14.98
C THR A 28 37.25 -8.52 15.75
N PRO A 29 38.29 -7.67 15.74
CA PRO A 29 38.76 -6.77 14.66
C PRO A 29 40.30 -6.76 14.50
N SER A 30 40.83 -6.05 13.49
CA SER A 30 42.14 -5.39 13.58
C SER A 30 42.29 -4.21 12.61
N SER A 31 42.97 -3.17 13.11
CA SER A 31 43.31 -1.83 12.60
C SER A 31 44.23 -1.78 11.37
N THR A 32 44.20 -0.68 10.58
CA THR A 32 45.29 0.33 10.44
C THR A 32 44.96 1.45 9.42
N SER A 33 45.62 2.59 9.60
CA SER A 33 45.58 3.91 8.94
C SER A 33 46.33 4.03 7.59
N SER A 34 46.00 5.05 6.77
CA SER A 34 46.87 6.21 6.37
C SER A 34 46.55 6.84 4.99
N ASP A 35 46.53 8.19 4.98
CA ASP A 35 47.04 9.20 4.01
C ASP A 35 46.54 9.45 2.57
N GLU A 36 46.05 10.70 2.41
CA GLU A 36 46.36 11.80 1.46
C GLU A 36 46.75 11.62 -0.03
N SER A 37 46.03 12.38 -0.89
CA SER A 37 46.52 13.52 -1.73
C SER A 37 46.10 13.57 -3.22
N HIS A 38 45.67 14.79 -3.60
CA HIS A 38 45.55 15.53 -4.88
C HIS A 38 45.79 14.91 -6.29
N VAL A 39 45.04 15.40 -7.31
CA VAL A 39 45.51 16.30 -8.43
C VAL A 39 44.60 16.28 -9.69
N GLN A 40 44.13 17.47 -10.10
CA GLN A 40 43.89 18.10 -11.43
C GLN A 40 43.00 17.50 -12.58
N ASN A 41 42.11 18.36 -13.11
CA ASN A 41 41.54 18.43 -14.50
C ASN A 41 42.54 19.16 -15.46
N PRO A 42 42.34 19.43 -16.79
CA PRO A 42 41.19 19.29 -17.74
C PRO A 42 41.69 18.76 -19.15
N PRO A 43 41.18 19.09 -20.38
CA PRO A 43 40.01 19.86 -20.87
C PRO A 43 39.19 19.28 -22.06
N LEU A 44 38.13 20.02 -22.42
CA LEU A 44 37.25 19.94 -23.62
C LEU A 44 37.97 20.28 -24.94
N PRO A 45 37.31 20.01 -26.09
CA PRO A 45 37.02 21.09 -27.04
C PRO A 45 35.62 21.05 -27.71
N ALA A 46 35.29 22.20 -28.31
CA ALA A 46 34.07 22.59 -29.01
C ALA A 46 34.12 22.30 -30.53
N ASP A 47 32.96 22.25 -31.20
CA ASP A 47 32.53 23.17 -32.27
C ASP A 47 31.42 22.58 -33.17
N ALA A 48 30.50 23.45 -33.58
CA ALA A 48 29.43 23.24 -34.57
C ALA A 48 29.98 23.50 -36.01
N PRO A 49 29.19 23.35 -37.10
CA PRO A 49 28.16 24.33 -37.48
C PRO A 49 26.92 23.76 -38.23
N SER A 50 26.14 24.72 -38.75
CA SER A 50 24.77 24.83 -39.28
C SER A 50 24.45 24.18 -40.64
N ASP A 51 23.14 24.13 -40.98
CA ASP A 51 22.50 24.65 -42.23
C ASP A 51 21.09 24.02 -42.43
N THR A 52 19.98 24.76 -42.25
CA THR A 52 19.14 25.55 -43.20
C THR A 52 18.02 24.80 -43.97
N GLU A 53 16.79 25.27 -43.71
CA GLU A 53 15.56 25.45 -44.54
C GLU A 53 15.19 24.54 -45.71
N ASN A 54 13.94 24.03 -45.70
CA ASN A 54 12.89 24.43 -46.66
C ASN A 54 11.52 23.78 -46.35
N GLY A 55 10.44 24.54 -46.52
CA GLY A 55 9.06 24.10 -46.32
C GLY A 55 8.34 23.61 -47.58
N THR A 56 7.14 23.03 -47.43
CA THR A 56 5.94 23.22 -48.28
C THR A 56 4.76 22.38 -47.79
N ALA A 57 3.55 22.79 -48.20
CA ALA A 57 2.27 22.51 -47.58
C ALA A 57 1.45 21.36 -48.22
N SER A 58 0.45 20.93 -47.44
CA SER A 58 -0.88 20.39 -47.79
C SER A 58 -1.02 19.03 -48.53
N SER A 59 -1.72 18.10 -47.88
CA SER A 59 -2.95 17.52 -48.46
C SER A 59 -3.85 16.95 -47.36
N SER A 60 -5.14 17.26 -47.49
CA SER A 60 -6.25 16.80 -46.66
C SER A 60 -6.67 15.38 -47.06
N SER A 61 -6.81 14.49 -46.09
CA SER A 61 -7.64 13.30 -46.23
C SER A 61 -8.34 13.01 -44.91
N SER A 62 -9.65 13.24 -44.91
CA SER A 62 -10.57 12.83 -43.86
C SER A 62 -10.70 11.30 -43.88
N MET A 63 -9.92 10.62 -43.04
CA MET A 63 -10.19 9.23 -42.69
C MET A 63 -11.08 9.21 -41.45
N ASN A 64 -12.27 8.62 -41.60
CA ASN A 64 -13.09 8.16 -40.49
C ASN A 64 -12.25 7.20 -39.64
N LEU A 65 -11.80 7.67 -38.49
CA LEU A 65 -11.20 6.84 -37.46
C LEU A 65 -12.32 5.99 -36.84
N VAL A 66 -12.41 4.74 -37.29
CA VAL A 66 -13.03 3.69 -36.49
C VAL A 66 -12.18 3.58 -35.23
N GLN A 67 -12.71 4.06 -34.10
CA GLN A 67 -12.06 3.94 -32.79
C GLN A 67 -11.88 2.46 -32.46
N ASP A 68 -10.62 2.07 -32.23
CA ASP A 68 -10.25 0.75 -31.72
C ASP A 68 -10.86 0.59 -30.32
N PRO A 69 -11.65 -0.47 -30.03
CA PRO A 69 -12.26 -0.66 -28.70
C PRO A 69 -11.26 -0.63 -27.54
N ASP A 70 -9.97 -0.90 -27.80
CA ASP A 70 -8.89 -0.81 -26.81
C ASP A 70 -8.55 0.64 -26.40
N GLU A 71 -8.82 1.66 -27.22
CA GLU A 71 -8.59 3.07 -26.85
C GLU A 71 -9.63 3.60 -25.86
N ALA A 72 -10.88 3.09 -25.92
CA ALA A 72 -11.95 3.48 -25.01
C ALA A 72 -11.68 2.99 -23.57
N SER A 73 -11.10 1.79 -23.42
CA SER A 73 -10.68 1.25 -22.12
C SER A 73 -9.50 2.04 -21.51
N ALA A 74 -8.62 2.58 -22.36
CA ALA A 74 -7.37 3.19 -21.94
C ALA A 74 -7.52 4.56 -21.25
N ASN A 75 -8.70 5.17 -21.31
CA ASN A 75 -9.01 6.45 -20.68
C ASN A 75 -10.01 6.34 -19.52
N SER A 76 -10.52 5.14 -19.23
CA SER A 76 -11.44 4.97 -18.11
C SER A 76 -10.73 5.18 -16.77
N THR A 77 -11.44 5.83 -15.87
CA THR A 77 -11.03 6.09 -14.49
C THR A 77 -11.72 5.16 -13.50
N LEU A 78 -12.51 4.20 -14.01
CA LEU A 78 -13.19 3.16 -13.26
C LEU A 78 -12.71 1.78 -13.73
N GLU A 79 -12.51 0.87 -12.78
CA GLU A 79 -12.17 -0.53 -13.02
C GLU A 79 -13.29 -1.39 -12.43
N ASP A 80 -13.84 -2.32 -13.19
CA ASP A 80 -14.94 -3.21 -12.78
C ASP A 80 -14.54 -4.69 -12.74
N THR A 81 -13.25 -4.96 -12.90
CA THR A 81 -12.65 -6.27 -12.78
C THR A 81 -12.05 -6.48 -11.40
N ILE A 82 -12.01 -7.74 -10.97
CA ILE A 82 -11.25 -8.16 -9.79
C ILE A 82 -10.70 -9.56 -9.98
N ASP A 83 -9.59 -9.84 -9.33
CA ASP A 83 -8.89 -11.12 -9.38
C ASP A 83 -8.36 -11.56 -8.02
N ALA A 84 -8.04 -12.85 -7.90
CA ALA A 84 -7.43 -13.43 -6.71
C ALA A 84 -6.09 -12.79 -6.36
N GLU A 85 -5.37 -12.29 -7.36
CA GLU A 85 -4.14 -11.53 -7.18
C GLU A 85 -4.50 -10.07 -6.92
N GLU A 86 -4.17 -9.54 -5.74
CA GLU A 86 -4.25 -8.09 -5.46
C GLU A 86 -3.02 -7.39 -6.10
N SER A 87 -2.73 -7.64 -7.37
CA SER A 87 -1.75 -6.87 -8.13
C SER A 87 -2.43 -5.78 -8.95
N SER A 88 -1.66 -4.77 -9.33
CA SER A 88 -2.06 -3.89 -10.41
C SER A 88 -2.31 -4.73 -11.66
N GLU A 89 -3.44 -4.51 -12.33
CA GLU A 89 -3.61 -4.99 -13.71
C GLU A 89 -2.34 -4.65 -14.51
N PRO A 90 -1.98 -5.46 -15.52
CA PRO A 90 -0.76 -5.24 -16.26
C PRO A 90 -0.67 -3.77 -16.66
N PRO A 91 0.43 -3.09 -16.27
CA PRO A 91 0.51 -1.65 -16.46
C PRO A 91 0.27 -1.36 -17.94
N ARG A 92 -0.49 -0.31 -18.25
CA ARG A 92 -0.83 0.15 -19.62
C ARG A 92 0.37 0.06 -20.57
N ARG A 93 1.57 0.24 -20.02
CA ARG A 93 2.86 -0.06 -20.66
C ARG A 93 3.74 -0.79 -19.65
N SER A 94 4.07 -2.05 -19.94
CA SER A 94 5.01 -2.85 -19.14
C SER A 94 6.42 -2.78 -19.71
N LEU A 95 7.41 -2.52 -18.86
CA LEU A 95 8.83 -2.66 -19.19
C LEU A 95 9.28 -4.12 -19.28
N VAL A 96 8.42 -5.06 -18.85
CA VAL A 96 8.72 -6.48 -18.74
C VAL A 96 7.61 -7.30 -19.43
N ARG A 97 7.97 -8.09 -20.43
CA ARG A 97 7.06 -9.00 -21.15
C ARG A 97 7.34 -10.49 -20.87
N TRP A 98 8.40 -10.80 -20.13
CA TRP A 98 8.85 -12.17 -19.87
C TRP A 98 8.23 -12.80 -18.62
N ASN A 99 7.45 -12.04 -17.86
CA ASN A 99 6.88 -12.47 -16.58
C ASN A 99 5.50 -13.10 -16.71
N GLU A 100 5.06 -13.45 -17.92
CA GLU A 100 3.74 -14.01 -18.19
C GLU A 100 3.86 -15.36 -18.92
N TYR A 101 2.99 -16.28 -18.51
CA TYR A 101 2.76 -17.56 -19.15
C TYR A 101 1.27 -17.69 -19.45
N GLN A 102 0.95 -18.09 -20.68
CA GLN A 102 -0.41 -18.36 -21.13
C GLN A 102 -0.48 -19.78 -21.69
N GLY A 103 -1.25 -20.64 -21.01
CA GLY A 103 -1.51 -22.02 -21.43
C GLY A 103 -3.01 -22.31 -21.49
N PRO A 104 -3.40 -23.44 -22.09
CA PRO A 104 -4.82 -23.80 -22.27
C PRO A 104 -5.55 -24.11 -20.96
N TYR A 105 -4.82 -24.47 -19.90
CA TYR A 105 -5.39 -24.86 -18.60
C TYR A 105 -5.10 -23.89 -17.47
N PHE A 106 -4.06 -23.07 -17.61
CA PHE A 106 -3.74 -22.05 -16.63
C PHE A 106 -2.95 -20.91 -17.26
N THR A 107 -3.08 -19.72 -16.68
CA THR A 107 -2.14 -18.62 -16.88
C THR A 107 -1.39 -18.34 -15.59
N ALA A 108 -0.19 -17.78 -15.71
CA ALA A 108 0.60 -17.34 -14.58
C ALA A 108 1.29 -16.02 -14.93
N ARG A 109 1.29 -15.09 -14.00
CA ARG A 109 2.03 -13.83 -14.07
C ARG A 109 2.87 -13.70 -12.81
N VAL A 110 4.13 -13.33 -12.99
CA VAL A 110 5.06 -13.07 -11.90
C VAL A 110 5.08 -11.57 -11.63
N GLY A 111 4.62 -11.21 -10.43
CA GLY A 111 4.72 -9.89 -9.84
C GLY A 111 5.80 -9.84 -8.77
N GLY A 112 6.28 -8.63 -8.52
CA GLY A 112 7.32 -8.39 -7.52
C GLY A 112 7.21 -7.00 -6.93
N GLY A 113 7.74 -6.83 -5.72
CA GLY A 113 7.73 -5.55 -5.05
C GLY A 113 8.93 -5.37 -4.14
N LEU A 114 9.48 -4.16 -4.12
CA LEU A 114 10.57 -3.74 -3.24
C LEU A 114 10.30 -2.32 -2.73
N LEU A 115 10.31 -2.15 -1.41
CA LEU A 115 10.24 -0.86 -0.73
C LEU A 115 11.47 -0.68 0.13
N LEU A 116 12.27 0.34 -0.18
CA LEU A 116 13.42 0.75 0.62
C LEU A 116 13.11 2.11 1.24
N GLU A 117 13.23 2.22 2.55
CA GLU A 117 12.90 3.44 3.29
C GLU A 117 14.09 3.91 4.12
N VAL A 118 14.30 5.23 4.14
CA VAL A 118 15.21 5.92 5.05
C VAL A 118 14.41 6.91 5.87
N ALA A 119 14.70 7.03 7.16
CA ALA A 119 14.05 7.97 8.04
C ALA A 119 15.05 8.67 8.98
N GLY A 120 14.82 9.95 9.23
CA GLY A 120 15.47 10.75 10.27
C GLY A 120 14.43 11.38 11.18
N PHE A 121 14.84 11.71 12.42
CA PHE A 121 13.93 12.21 13.45
C PHE A 121 14.53 13.38 14.22
N ALA A 122 13.70 14.35 14.58
CA ALA A 122 14.06 15.41 15.53
C ALA A 122 13.05 15.47 16.66
N GLN A 123 13.52 15.43 17.90
CA GLN A 123 12.68 15.31 19.10
C GLN A 123 12.88 16.50 20.04
N ASP A 124 11.80 16.95 20.66
CA ASP A 124 11.88 17.85 21.82
C ASP A 124 12.28 17.09 23.10
N HIS A 125 12.39 17.83 24.22
CA HIS A 125 12.82 17.27 25.49
C HIS A 125 11.88 16.16 26.00
N ASN A 126 10.56 16.40 25.96
CA ASN A 126 9.56 15.44 26.43
C ASN A 126 9.54 14.18 25.56
N SER A 127 9.65 14.33 24.23
CA SER A 127 9.71 13.20 23.30
C SER A 127 10.91 12.31 23.57
N LYS A 128 12.09 12.89 23.82
CA LYS A 128 13.30 12.13 24.18
C LYS A 128 13.15 11.35 25.49
N GLN A 129 12.39 11.87 26.46
CA GLN A 129 12.10 11.15 27.70
C GLN A 129 11.13 9.97 27.47
N GLN A 130 10.21 10.09 26.52
CA GLN A 130 9.23 9.04 26.23
C GLN A 130 9.83 7.90 25.40
N ILE A 131 10.67 8.21 24.40
CA ILE A 131 11.20 7.22 23.46
C ILE A 131 12.48 7.73 22.78
N GLY A 132 13.50 6.88 22.65
CA GLY A 132 14.70 7.20 21.88
C GLY A 132 14.48 6.99 20.38
N MET A 133 14.93 7.93 19.55
CA MET A 133 14.84 7.86 18.09
C MET A 133 16.21 8.07 17.45
N HIS A 134 16.52 7.28 16.42
CA HIS A 134 17.76 7.38 15.66
C HIS A 134 17.44 7.25 14.17
N PRO A 135 18.15 7.99 13.29
CA PRO A 135 18.03 7.79 11.86
C PRO A 135 18.31 6.32 11.50
N ASP A 136 17.54 5.78 10.57
CA ASP A 136 17.62 4.36 10.21
C ASP A 136 17.18 4.14 8.76
N GLN A 137 17.65 3.06 8.17
CA GLN A 137 17.30 2.60 6.84
C GLN A 137 16.78 1.16 6.91
N ARG A 138 15.63 0.90 6.27
CA ARG A 138 14.97 -0.40 6.35
C ARG A 138 14.49 -0.87 4.99
N LEU A 139 14.64 -2.17 4.78
CA LEU A 139 13.84 -2.91 3.82
C LEU A 139 12.42 -3.00 4.37
N ARG A 140 11.52 -2.15 3.86
CA ARG A 140 10.13 -2.07 4.32
C ARG A 140 9.30 -3.25 3.83
N ASP A 141 9.56 -3.68 2.60
CA ASP A 141 8.81 -4.74 1.94
C ASP A 141 9.65 -5.32 0.82
N PHE A 142 9.73 -6.65 0.77
CA PHE A 142 10.26 -7.37 -0.37
C PHE A 142 9.40 -8.60 -0.59
N ARG A 143 8.83 -8.73 -1.79
CA ARG A 143 7.86 -9.78 -2.06
C ARG A 143 7.87 -10.25 -3.49
N PHE A 144 7.41 -11.48 -3.66
CA PHE A 144 7.08 -12.09 -4.93
C PHE A 144 5.63 -12.52 -4.90
N VAL A 145 4.91 -12.31 -6.00
CA VAL A 145 3.53 -12.73 -6.16
C VAL A 145 3.41 -13.44 -7.49
N LEU A 146 2.63 -14.52 -7.50
CA LEU A 146 2.18 -15.21 -8.67
C LEU A 146 0.67 -15.11 -8.71
N GLY A 147 0.10 -14.94 -9.89
CA GLY A 147 -1.34 -15.06 -10.06
C GLY A 147 -1.73 -15.29 -11.50
N GLY A 148 -2.98 -15.66 -11.71
CA GLY A 148 -3.48 -15.92 -13.05
C GLY A 148 -4.85 -16.57 -13.04
N LYS A 149 -5.24 -17.12 -14.19
CA LYS A 149 -6.53 -17.78 -14.43
C LYS A 149 -6.33 -19.29 -14.44
N LEU A 150 -7.29 -20.02 -13.87
CA LEU A 150 -7.42 -21.47 -14.06
C LEU A 150 -8.51 -21.71 -15.10
N PHE A 151 -8.25 -22.63 -16.03
CA PHE A 151 -9.11 -22.94 -17.18
C PHE A 151 -9.58 -21.67 -17.92
N PRO A 152 -8.68 -20.94 -18.60
CA PRO A 152 -8.97 -19.62 -19.17
C PRO A 152 -10.14 -19.57 -20.15
N ASN A 153 -10.50 -20.72 -20.73
CA ASN A 153 -11.62 -20.87 -21.67
C ASN A 153 -12.97 -21.17 -20.98
N LEU A 154 -12.99 -21.32 -19.66
CA LEU A 154 -14.22 -21.51 -18.90
C LEU A 154 -14.98 -20.19 -18.81
N GLU A 155 -16.28 -20.19 -19.08
CA GLU A 155 -17.14 -18.99 -18.97
C GLU A 155 -17.09 -18.39 -17.56
N ARG A 156 -17.04 -19.26 -16.55
CA ARG A 156 -16.90 -18.86 -15.15
C ARG A 156 -15.44 -18.53 -14.85
N LYS A 157 -15.14 -17.24 -14.69
CA LYS A 157 -13.81 -16.75 -14.31
C LYS A 157 -13.36 -17.36 -12.98
N LEU A 158 -12.28 -18.14 -13.02
CA LEU A 158 -11.60 -18.71 -11.86
C LEU A 158 -10.15 -18.22 -11.86
N THR A 159 -9.74 -17.48 -10.84
CA THR A 159 -8.38 -16.95 -10.70
C THR A 159 -7.70 -17.41 -9.42
N TRP A 160 -6.38 -17.35 -9.41
CA TRP A 160 -5.55 -17.84 -8.31
C TRP A 160 -4.44 -16.85 -8.00
N SER A 161 -3.95 -16.87 -6.76
CA SER A 161 -2.75 -16.16 -6.36
C SER A 161 -1.93 -16.93 -5.35
N ALA A 162 -0.61 -16.71 -5.37
CA ALA A 162 0.32 -17.20 -4.39
C ALA A 162 1.45 -16.18 -4.20
N GLY A 163 1.66 -15.72 -2.98
CA GLY A 163 2.62 -14.68 -2.67
C GLY A 163 3.43 -14.97 -1.41
N ILE A 164 4.72 -14.64 -1.49
CA ILE A 164 5.66 -14.72 -0.37
C ILE A 164 6.25 -13.33 -0.11
N MET A 165 6.57 -13.06 1.14
CA MET A 165 7.19 -11.82 1.58
C MET A 165 8.38 -12.14 2.49
N TYR A 166 9.47 -11.40 2.31
CA TYR A 166 10.55 -11.38 3.28
C TYR A 166 10.25 -10.41 4.42
N ASP A 167 10.22 -10.94 5.63
CA ASP A 167 10.03 -10.21 6.88
C ASP A 167 11.40 -9.78 7.41
N GLY A 168 11.85 -8.58 6.99
CA GLY A 168 13.16 -8.03 7.32
C GLY A 168 13.52 -8.08 8.81
N PRO A 169 12.62 -7.70 9.74
CA PRO A 169 12.87 -7.77 11.18
C PRO A 169 13.15 -9.17 11.75
N ASN A 170 12.54 -10.22 11.22
CA ASN A 170 12.68 -11.59 11.74
C ASN A 170 13.49 -12.52 10.82
N HIS A 171 14.02 -12.00 9.71
CA HIS A 171 14.85 -12.74 8.75
C HIS A 171 14.19 -14.01 8.20
N GLN A 172 12.87 -13.97 7.94
CA GLN A 172 12.09 -15.12 7.51
C GLN A 172 11.22 -14.81 6.30
N TRP A 173 10.86 -15.85 5.54
CA TRP A 173 9.87 -15.77 4.48
C TRP A 173 8.49 -16.15 5.01
N LEU A 174 7.52 -15.27 4.78
CA LEU A 174 6.15 -15.45 5.21
C LEU A 174 5.22 -15.60 4.01
N ILE A 175 4.22 -16.46 4.17
CA ILE A 175 3.10 -16.54 3.23
C ILE A 175 2.30 -15.25 3.35
N ARG A 176 2.19 -14.54 2.24
CA ARG A 176 1.43 -13.32 2.13
C ARG A 176 0.02 -13.66 1.65
N GLN A 177 -0.30 -13.43 0.39
CA GLN A 177 -1.61 -13.69 -0.15
C GLN A 177 -1.59 -14.99 -0.94
N THR A 178 -2.47 -15.93 -0.61
CA THR A 178 -2.59 -17.22 -1.30
C THR A 178 -4.05 -17.59 -1.38
N GLY A 179 -4.58 -17.89 -2.56
CA GLY A 179 -5.97 -18.32 -2.64
C GLY A 179 -6.54 -18.41 -4.04
N LEU A 180 -7.82 -18.73 -4.09
CA LEU A 180 -8.63 -18.84 -5.31
C LEU A 180 -9.76 -17.82 -5.25
N MET A 181 -10.09 -17.24 -6.40
CA MET A 181 -11.27 -16.41 -6.57
C MET A 181 -12.13 -16.96 -7.69
N VAL A 182 -13.42 -17.16 -7.42
CA VAL A 182 -14.40 -17.59 -8.40
C VAL A 182 -15.46 -16.51 -8.58
N ALA A 183 -15.75 -16.17 -9.84
CA ALA A 183 -16.88 -15.32 -10.17
C ALA A 183 -18.20 -16.12 -10.05
N LEU A 184 -19.15 -15.54 -9.31
CA LEU A 184 -20.49 -16.08 -9.09
C LEU A 184 -21.53 -14.95 -9.33
N PRO A 185 -21.77 -14.56 -10.61
CA PRO A 185 -22.73 -13.51 -10.95
C PRO A 185 -24.16 -13.79 -10.44
N GLU A 186 -24.54 -15.07 -10.35
CA GLU A 186 -25.81 -15.53 -9.77
C GLU A 186 -25.93 -15.22 -8.26
N LEU A 187 -24.81 -14.98 -7.58
CA LEU A 187 -24.72 -14.48 -6.20
C LEU A 187 -24.20 -13.04 -6.15
N TRP A 188 -24.31 -12.33 -7.27
CA TRP A 188 -23.94 -10.93 -7.47
C TRP A 188 -22.49 -10.58 -7.08
N GLY A 189 -21.54 -11.51 -7.17
CA GLY A 189 -20.18 -11.20 -6.78
C GLY A 189 -19.15 -12.29 -7.02
N HIS A 190 -18.11 -12.25 -6.20
CA HIS A 190 -16.96 -13.12 -6.23
C HIS A 190 -16.78 -13.76 -4.86
N PHE A 191 -16.34 -15.01 -4.84
CA PHE A 191 -15.89 -15.66 -3.62
C PHE A 191 -14.38 -15.85 -3.69
N PHE A 192 -13.68 -15.32 -2.70
CA PHE A 192 -12.28 -15.59 -2.46
C PHE A 192 -12.14 -16.60 -1.33
N ILE A 193 -11.30 -17.62 -1.50
CA ILE A 193 -10.95 -18.61 -0.48
C ILE A 193 -9.44 -18.66 -0.34
N GLY A 194 -8.94 -18.46 0.88
CA GLY A 194 -7.51 -18.53 1.20
C GLY A 194 -7.07 -17.40 2.13
N ARG A 195 -5.79 -17.05 2.07
CA ARG A 195 -5.16 -15.98 2.85
C ARG A 195 -5.24 -14.65 2.11
N THR A 196 -5.91 -13.67 2.69
CA THR A 196 -6.15 -12.36 2.06
C THR A 196 -6.43 -11.28 3.10
N LYS A 197 -6.53 -10.03 2.64
CA LYS A 197 -6.98 -8.92 3.48
C LYS A 197 -8.46 -9.04 3.77
N GLU A 198 -8.83 -8.73 5.02
CA GLU A 198 -10.19 -8.92 5.52
C GLU A 198 -11.25 -8.06 4.82
N GLY A 199 -10.85 -6.90 4.27
CA GLY A 199 -11.77 -6.00 3.59
C GLY A 199 -12.56 -5.04 4.49
N PHE A 200 -12.10 -4.82 5.73
CA PHE A 200 -12.74 -3.88 6.68
C PHE A 200 -12.54 -2.39 6.34
N SER A 201 -11.51 -2.03 5.58
CA SER A 201 -11.14 -0.62 5.32
C SER A 201 -10.73 -0.45 3.87
N LEU A 202 -11.16 0.64 3.22
CA LEU A 202 -10.74 1.02 1.86
C LEU A 202 -9.22 1.08 1.81
N ASN A 203 -8.63 1.90 2.66
CA ASN A 203 -7.19 2.11 2.68
C ASN A 203 -6.49 0.80 3.02
N LYS A 204 -7.01 0.00 3.97
CA LYS A 204 -6.39 -1.28 4.37
C LYS A 204 -6.44 -2.31 3.24
N VAL A 205 -7.53 -2.42 2.48
CA VAL A 205 -7.68 -3.42 1.41
C VAL A 205 -6.83 -3.12 0.18
N MET A 206 -6.53 -1.84 -0.11
CA MET A 206 -5.66 -1.45 -1.23
C MET A 206 -4.34 -2.24 -1.26
N VAL A 207 -3.78 -2.46 -2.44
CA VAL A 207 -2.43 -3.03 -2.60
C VAL A 207 -1.42 -2.14 -1.86
N GLY A 208 -0.45 -2.76 -1.17
CA GLY A 208 0.53 -2.01 -0.38
C GLY A 208 1.40 -1.04 -1.19
N TYR A 209 1.44 -1.20 -2.52
CA TYR A 209 2.17 -0.37 -3.48
C TYR A 209 1.32 0.73 -4.12
N ASP A 210 0.00 0.71 -3.90
CA ASP A 210 -0.97 1.64 -4.49
C ASP A 210 -1.29 2.82 -3.56
N GLY A 211 -0.87 2.75 -2.28
CA GLY A 211 -1.19 3.74 -1.26
C GLY A 211 -0.59 5.12 -1.55
N TRP A 212 -1.35 6.20 -1.31
CA TRP A 212 -0.86 7.57 -1.47
C TRP A 212 0.03 8.05 -0.31
N THR A 213 0.06 7.31 0.81
CA THR A 213 0.90 7.59 1.99
C THR A 213 1.99 6.53 2.19
N MET A 214 3.08 6.91 2.88
CA MET A 214 4.18 6.00 3.24
C MET A 214 3.70 4.77 4.03
N GLU A 215 2.86 4.98 5.03
CA GLU A 215 2.25 3.91 5.84
C GLU A 215 0.75 4.10 5.92
N ARG A 216 0.04 3.06 6.33
CA ARG A 216 -1.38 3.13 6.69
C ARG A 216 -1.54 3.96 7.98
N ALA A 217 -2.75 4.44 8.25
CA ALA A 217 -3.02 5.20 9.47
C ALA A 217 -2.71 4.35 10.71
N THR A 218 -2.23 5.00 11.78
CA THR A 218 -1.82 4.30 13.02
C THR A 218 -2.89 3.36 13.60
N ILE A 219 -4.16 3.78 13.57
CA ILE A 219 -5.27 2.93 14.03
C ILE A 219 -5.43 1.67 13.17
N SER A 220 -5.17 1.77 11.86
CA SER A 220 -5.22 0.68 10.88
C SER A 220 -4.18 -0.37 11.17
N ASP A 221 -2.97 0.05 11.50
CA ASP A 221 -1.87 -0.86 11.84
C ASP A 221 -2.01 -1.45 13.23
N ALA A 222 -2.61 -0.73 14.18
CA ALA A 222 -2.82 -1.22 15.54
C ALA A 222 -3.94 -2.26 15.65
N THR A 223 -5.01 -2.16 14.87
CA THR A 223 -6.27 -2.87 15.16
C THR A 223 -6.71 -3.88 14.10
N ILE A 224 -6.21 -3.76 12.87
CA ILE A 224 -6.60 -4.64 11.75
C ILE A 224 -5.40 -5.50 11.33
N PRO A 225 -5.50 -6.84 11.45
CA PRO A 225 -4.49 -7.76 10.91
C PRO A 225 -4.24 -7.49 9.43
N ILE A 226 -2.98 -7.64 9.01
CA ILE A 226 -2.62 -7.39 7.60
C ILE A 226 -3.30 -8.43 6.69
N LEU A 227 -3.29 -9.70 7.09
CA LEU A 227 -3.84 -10.82 6.33
C LEU A 227 -4.40 -11.88 7.27
N ALA A 228 -5.45 -12.56 6.84
CA ALA A 228 -6.05 -13.68 7.55
C ALA A 228 -6.53 -14.76 6.57
N ASP A 229 -6.71 -15.97 7.07
CA ASP A 229 -7.16 -17.11 6.28
C ASP A 229 -8.67 -17.19 6.34
N GLY A 230 -9.35 -17.37 5.21
CA GLY A 230 -10.80 -17.41 5.26
C GLY A 230 -11.50 -17.46 3.92
N ILE A 231 -12.78 -17.14 3.97
CA ILE A 231 -13.65 -16.98 2.81
C ILE A 231 -14.24 -15.57 2.83
N LYS A 232 -14.23 -14.91 1.68
CA LYS A 232 -14.78 -13.57 1.50
C LYS A 232 -15.68 -13.53 0.27
N TRP A 233 -16.85 -12.95 0.43
CA TRP A 233 -17.78 -12.60 -0.64
C TRP A 233 -17.75 -11.10 -0.87
N LEU A 234 -17.48 -10.68 -2.11
CA LEU A 234 -17.44 -9.28 -2.49
C LEU A 234 -18.12 -9.07 -3.83
N GLY A 235 -18.75 -7.92 -4.01
CA GLY A 235 -19.49 -7.63 -5.23
C GLY A 235 -19.93 -6.18 -5.32
N TYR A 236 -20.37 -5.81 -6.51
CA TYR A 236 -20.87 -4.48 -6.84
C TYR A 236 -22.15 -4.60 -7.66
N SER A 237 -23.15 -3.80 -7.33
CA SER A 237 -24.39 -3.67 -8.08
C SER A 237 -24.42 -2.32 -8.80
N PRO A 238 -24.20 -2.27 -10.13
CA PRO A 238 -24.26 -1.04 -10.90
C PRO A 238 -25.60 -0.31 -10.77
N LYS A 239 -26.70 -1.06 -10.79
CA LYS A 239 -28.08 -0.54 -10.67
C LYS A 239 -28.29 0.25 -9.37
N HIS A 240 -27.74 -0.22 -8.25
CA HIS A 240 -27.94 0.38 -6.94
C HIS A 240 -26.75 1.23 -6.48
N LYS A 241 -25.68 1.26 -7.28
CA LYS A 241 -24.39 1.89 -6.93
C LYS A 241 -23.90 1.47 -5.54
N PHE A 242 -24.05 0.19 -5.24
CA PHE A 242 -23.79 -0.39 -3.92
C PHE A 242 -22.80 -1.54 -4.04
N LEU A 243 -21.80 -1.58 -3.17
CA LEU A 243 -20.86 -2.70 -3.07
C LEU A 243 -20.78 -3.21 -1.64
N TRP A 244 -20.35 -4.46 -1.53
CA TRP A 244 -20.18 -5.13 -0.26
C TRP A 244 -18.90 -5.97 -0.25
N ASN A 245 -18.38 -6.18 0.95
CA ASN A 245 -17.37 -7.16 1.25
C ASN A 245 -17.74 -7.79 2.60
N ALA A 246 -17.91 -9.10 2.63
CA ALA A 246 -18.23 -9.84 3.84
C ALA A 246 -17.38 -11.10 3.90
N GLY A 247 -16.70 -11.34 5.02
CA GLY A 247 -15.86 -12.50 5.16
C GLY A 247 -15.78 -13.05 6.57
N TYR A 248 -15.55 -14.35 6.65
CA TYR A 248 -15.17 -15.05 7.86
C TYR A 248 -13.72 -15.48 7.74
N PHE A 249 -12.93 -15.22 8.78
CA PHE A 249 -11.52 -15.50 8.81
C PHE A 249 -11.10 -16.16 10.12
N ASN A 250 -10.03 -16.93 10.05
CA ASN A 250 -9.35 -17.60 11.14
C ASN A 250 -7.84 -17.67 10.82
N ASP A 251 -7.11 -18.50 11.53
CA ASP A 251 -5.68 -18.73 11.32
C ASP A 251 -5.36 -20.19 10.97
N VAL A 252 -6.30 -20.94 10.37
CA VAL A 252 -6.12 -22.39 10.14
C VAL A 252 -4.89 -22.72 9.29
N PHE A 253 -4.61 -21.95 8.23
CA PHE A 253 -3.45 -22.17 7.37
C PHE A 253 -2.19 -21.46 7.90
N SER A 254 -2.34 -20.45 8.75
CA SER A 254 -1.26 -19.70 9.37
C SER A 254 -1.06 -19.98 10.87
N LYS A 255 -1.54 -21.13 11.36
CA LYS A 255 -1.52 -21.46 12.78
C LYS A 255 -0.09 -21.49 13.31
N GLY A 256 0.13 -20.85 14.46
CA GLY A 256 1.44 -20.78 15.11
C GLY A 256 2.40 -19.75 14.49
N GLN A 257 1.98 -19.00 13.48
CA GLN A 257 2.77 -17.87 12.97
C GLN A 257 2.69 -16.69 13.93
N SER A 258 3.78 -15.94 14.06
CA SER A 258 3.92 -14.85 15.05
C SER A 258 3.01 -13.64 14.84
N PHE A 259 2.30 -13.58 13.71
CA PHE A 259 1.40 -12.49 13.33
C PHE A 259 -0.09 -12.76 13.66
N SER A 260 -0.46 -13.95 14.13
CA SER A 260 -1.86 -14.27 14.46
C SER A 260 -2.33 -13.47 15.69
N THR A 261 -3.36 -12.64 15.50
CA THR A 261 -3.96 -11.81 16.58
C THR A 261 -5.32 -12.35 17.05
N TYR A 262 -6.04 -13.05 16.17
CA TYR A 262 -7.40 -13.53 16.40
C TYR A 262 -7.48 -15.01 16.03
N SER A 263 -8.26 -15.78 16.80
CA SER A 263 -8.58 -17.17 16.49
C SER A 263 -9.73 -17.30 15.48
N SER A 264 -10.64 -16.33 15.48
CA SER A 264 -11.73 -16.24 14.50
C SER A 264 -12.25 -14.80 14.43
N GLN A 265 -12.72 -14.39 13.27
CA GLN A 265 -13.24 -13.05 13.04
C GLN A 265 -14.19 -12.99 11.85
N VAL A 266 -15.13 -12.06 11.93
CA VAL A 266 -16.03 -11.67 10.85
C VAL A 266 -15.78 -10.21 10.55
N ALA A 267 -15.59 -9.87 9.27
CA ALA A 267 -15.47 -8.50 8.81
C ALA A 267 -16.51 -8.25 7.71
N THR A 268 -17.24 -7.15 7.82
CA THR A 268 -18.17 -6.71 6.80
C THR A 268 -17.98 -5.23 6.50
N ARG A 269 -18.17 -4.88 5.24
CA ARG A 269 -18.04 -3.53 4.70
C ARG A 269 -19.11 -3.33 3.65
N PHE A 270 -19.87 -2.26 3.80
CA PHE A 270 -20.93 -1.87 2.87
C PHE A 270 -20.67 -0.45 2.41
N VAL A 271 -20.83 -0.21 1.11
CA VAL A 271 -20.47 1.07 0.52
C VAL A 271 -21.53 1.47 -0.49
N LEU A 272 -21.93 2.73 -0.41
CA LEU A 272 -22.73 3.42 -1.41
C LEU A 272 -21.83 4.33 -2.25
N LEU A 273 -22.12 4.40 -3.55
CA LEU A 273 -21.47 5.28 -4.51
C LEU A 273 -22.46 6.30 -5.08
N PRO A 274 -22.92 7.32 -4.30
CA PRO A 274 -23.93 8.25 -4.79
C PRO A 274 -23.48 8.98 -6.07
N ILE A 275 -22.19 9.28 -6.16
CA ILE A 275 -21.55 9.83 -7.36
C ILE A 275 -20.59 8.79 -7.89
N LEU A 276 -20.82 8.35 -9.12
CA LEU A 276 -19.95 7.47 -9.87
C LEU A 276 -20.13 7.86 -11.33
N SER A 277 -19.17 8.62 -11.86
CA SER A 277 -19.19 9.10 -13.24
C SER A 277 -17.78 9.07 -13.79
N ASP A 278 -17.58 8.25 -14.81
CA ASP A 278 -16.31 8.18 -15.52
C ASP A 278 -16.11 9.43 -16.40
N GLU A 279 -17.17 9.86 -17.09
CA GLU A 279 -17.19 11.05 -17.95
C GLU A 279 -16.84 12.34 -17.19
N GLU A 280 -17.41 12.52 -16.00
CA GLU A 280 -17.10 13.69 -15.16
C GLU A 280 -15.83 13.49 -14.31
N ASN A 281 -15.23 12.30 -14.37
CA ASN A 281 -14.11 11.89 -13.53
C ASN A 281 -14.41 12.12 -12.04
N LYS A 282 -15.58 11.67 -11.57
CA LYS A 282 -16.05 11.84 -10.18
C LYS A 282 -16.44 10.54 -9.50
N VAL A 283 -15.97 10.37 -8.26
CA VAL A 283 -16.40 9.28 -7.36
C VAL A 283 -16.70 9.88 -5.99
N LEU A 284 -17.86 9.57 -5.43
CA LEU A 284 -18.16 9.73 -4.00
C LEU A 284 -18.42 8.34 -3.43
N HIS A 285 -17.62 7.96 -2.46
CA HIS A 285 -17.64 6.69 -1.76
C HIS A 285 -18.03 6.94 -0.31
N LEU A 286 -19.08 6.28 0.16
CA LEU A 286 -19.54 6.34 1.54
C LEU A 286 -19.68 4.92 2.07
N GLY A 287 -18.84 4.55 3.04
CA GLY A 287 -18.75 3.21 3.58
C GLY A 287 -19.07 3.14 5.07
N VAL A 288 -19.56 1.98 5.49
CA VAL A 288 -19.70 1.58 6.89
C VAL A 288 -19.10 0.19 7.07
N ASN A 289 -18.36 0.02 8.17
CA ASN A 289 -17.55 -1.17 8.42
C ASN A 289 -17.89 -1.75 9.78
N PHE A 290 -18.03 -3.08 9.85
CA PHE A 290 -18.23 -3.82 11.08
C PHE A 290 -17.22 -4.95 11.18
N ARG A 291 -16.76 -5.21 12.40
CA ARG A 291 -15.89 -6.36 12.66
C ARG A 291 -16.17 -6.95 14.03
N PHE A 292 -16.18 -8.27 14.10
CA PHE A 292 -16.26 -9.03 15.34
C PHE A 292 -15.08 -9.99 15.37
N GLY A 293 -14.25 -9.91 16.40
CA GLY A 293 -13.05 -10.76 16.51
C GLY A 293 -12.97 -11.45 17.87
N LYS A 294 -12.54 -12.71 17.88
CA LYS A 294 -12.16 -13.44 19.10
C LYS A 294 -10.63 -13.47 19.19
N PRO A 295 -10.02 -12.71 20.13
CA PRO A 295 -8.56 -12.68 20.27
C PRO A 295 -7.99 -14.09 20.48
N LEU A 296 -6.79 -14.33 19.95
CA LEU A 296 -6.06 -15.56 20.21
C LEU A 296 -5.68 -15.63 21.71
N ASP A 297 -5.81 -16.80 22.32
CA ASP A 297 -5.53 -17.04 23.76
C ASP A 297 -6.26 -16.10 24.74
N ASN A 298 -7.39 -15.51 24.31
CA ASN A 298 -8.13 -14.49 25.05
C ASN A 298 -7.24 -13.31 25.50
N LYS A 299 -6.26 -12.93 24.68
CA LYS A 299 -5.38 -11.78 24.92
C LYS A 299 -5.34 -10.88 23.70
N ILE A 300 -5.34 -9.58 23.94
CA ILE A 300 -5.23 -8.59 22.88
C ILE A 300 -4.10 -7.61 23.21
N LYS A 301 -3.50 -7.05 22.16
CA LYS A 301 -2.49 -6.01 22.24
C LYS A 301 -2.67 -5.09 21.03
N PHE A 302 -2.79 -3.79 21.29
CA PHE A 302 -2.80 -2.78 20.24
C PHE A 302 -1.51 -1.98 20.31
N ARG A 303 -0.82 -1.84 19.17
CA ARG A 303 0.38 -1.02 19.07
C ARG A 303 0.56 -0.48 17.66
N SER A 304 1.10 0.72 17.54
CA SER A 304 1.43 1.30 16.22
C SER A 304 2.73 2.07 16.25
N ARG A 305 3.46 1.99 15.13
CA ARG A 305 4.50 2.94 14.78
C ARG A 305 3.87 4.27 14.39
N PRO A 306 4.60 5.39 14.46
CA PRO A 306 4.09 6.73 14.14
C PRO A 306 4.02 6.97 12.62
N GLU A 307 3.61 5.97 11.83
CA GLU A 307 3.56 6.04 10.35
C GLU A 307 4.93 6.24 9.70
N ALA A 308 5.97 5.80 10.42
CA ALA A 308 7.34 5.66 9.94
C ALA A 308 7.82 4.26 10.28
N PHE A 309 8.12 3.43 9.28
CA PHE A 309 8.46 2.04 9.51
C PHE A 309 9.77 1.84 10.29
N PRO A 310 10.83 2.64 10.06
CA PRO A 310 12.05 2.56 10.86
C PRO A 310 11.89 3.03 12.32
N ALA A 311 10.78 3.69 12.66
CA ALA A 311 10.53 4.13 14.02
C ALA A 311 10.07 2.97 14.94
N PRO A 312 10.33 3.06 16.26
CA PRO A 312 9.73 2.18 17.25
C PRO A 312 8.21 2.42 17.41
N TYR A 313 7.55 1.56 18.19
CA TYR A 313 6.13 1.70 18.52
C TYR A 313 5.91 2.88 19.47
N PHE A 314 5.11 3.86 19.04
CA PHE A 314 4.81 5.07 19.83
C PHE A 314 3.70 4.82 20.83
N VAL A 315 2.65 4.14 20.37
CA VAL A 315 1.52 3.72 21.19
C VAL A 315 1.55 2.20 21.31
N ASP A 316 1.34 1.71 22.53
CA ASP A 316 1.35 0.29 22.87
C ASP A 316 0.58 0.07 24.18
N THR A 317 -0.53 -0.66 24.12
CA THR A 317 -1.37 -1.00 25.29
C THR A 317 -0.74 -2.01 26.24
N GLY A 318 0.33 -2.69 25.81
CA GLY A 318 0.70 -3.98 26.38
C GLY A 318 -0.33 -5.06 26.02
N SER A 319 -0.06 -6.30 26.43
CA SER A 319 -1.01 -7.40 26.29
C SER A 319 -1.92 -7.45 27.52
N PHE A 320 -3.23 -7.58 27.31
CA PHE A 320 -4.20 -7.71 28.38
C PHE A 320 -5.32 -8.70 28.02
N PRO A 321 -6.02 -9.29 29.02
CA PRO A 321 -7.10 -10.24 28.77
C PRO A 321 -8.25 -9.63 27.99
N SER A 322 -8.79 -10.33 26.99
CA SER A 322 -9.95 -9.92 26.21
C SER A 322 -10.67 -11.12 25.63
N ASN A 323 -12.00 -11.15 25.75
CA ASN A 323 -12.85 -12.22 25.23
C ASN A 323 -13.26 -11.97 23.77
N SER A 324 -13.47 -10.70 23.40
CA SER A 324 -13.87 -10.30 22.06
C SER A 324 -13.55 -8.84 21.76
N THR A 325 -13.47 -8.50 20.48
CA THR A 325 -13.46 -7.12 19.99
C THR A 325 -14.63 -6.89 19.03
N ARG A 326 -15.20 -5.69 19.09
CA ARG A 326 -16.24 -5.23 18.17
C ARG A 326 -15.79 -3.90 17.58
N MET A 327 -15.80 -3.78 16.27
CA MET A 327 -15.41 -2.56 15.57
C MET A 327 -16.55 -2.01 14.75
N LEU A 328 -16.70 -0.70 14.77
CA LEU A 328 -17.59 0.07 13.92
C LEU A 328 -16.79 1.22 13.32
N GLY A 329 -16.86 1.39 12.00
CA GLY A 329 -16.18 2.48 11.30
C GLY A 329 -16.99 3.07 10.16
N TYR A 330 -16.55 4.25 9.71
CA TYR A 330 -17.01 4.86 8.48
C TYR A 330 -15.85 5.07 7.49
N GLU A 331 -16.22 5.19 6.22
CA GLU A 331 -15.35 5.63 5.13
C GLU A 331 -16.04 6.74 4.35
N ALA A 332 -15.32 7.80 4.03
CA ALA A 332 -15.81 8.85 3.15
C ALA A 332 -14.69 9.27 2.21
N TYR A 333 -14.86 9.03 0.91
CA TYR A 333 -13.91 9.46 -0.10
C TYR A 333 -14.59 10.18 -1.25
N TYR A 334 -14.03 11.31 -1.66
CA TYR A 334 -14.51 12.08 -2.80
C TYR A 334 -13.34 12.39 -3.74
N ARG A 335 -13.43 11.89 -4.98
CA ARG A 335 -12.45 12.14 -6.04
C ARG A 335 -13.05 13.00 -7.14
N PRO A 336 -13.03 14.34 -7.05
CA PRO A 336 -13.34 15.21 -8.17
C PRO A 336 -12.09 15.40 -9.02
N ASN A 337 -12.06 14.73 -10.16
CA ASN A 337 -10.98 14.83 -11.15
C ASN A 337 -9.61 14.50 -10.52
N ARG A 338 -8.71 15.48 -10.40
CA ARG A 338 -7.33 15.31 -9.90
C ARG A 338 -7.21 15.30 -8.37
N TRP A 339 -8.26 15.72 -7.68
CA TRP A 339 -8.30 15.72 -6.23
C TRP A 339 -8.80 14.38 -5.70
N LEU A 340 -8.31 14.01 -4.52
CA LEU A 340 -8.94 13.00 -3.68
C LEU A 340 -8.99 13.55 -2.26
N PHE A 341 -10.18 13.58 -1.69
CA PHE A 341 -10.40 13.79 -0.26
C PHE A 341 -10.84 12.45 0.34
N GLY A 342 -10.32 12.10 1.50
CA GLY A 342 -10.57 10.81 2.12
C GLY A 342 -10.61 10.90 3.63
N SER A 343 -11.42 10.06 4.26
CA SER A 343 -11.40 9.85 5.70
C SER A 343 -11.87 8.45 6.05
N GLU A 344 -11.19 7.84 7.00
CA GLU A 344 -11.69 6.67 7.72
C GLU A 344 -11.54 6.91 9.21
N TYR A 345 -12.51 6.43 9.98
CA TYR A 345 -12.42 6.46 11.44
C TYR A 345 -13.21 5.28 12.01
N TRP A 346 -12.72 4.70 13.09
CA TRP A 346 -13.45 3.64 13.79
C TRP A 346 -13.18 3.59 15.28
N TRP A 347 -14.10 2.92 15.95
CA TRP A 347 -14.07 2.61 17.37
C TRP A 347 -13.96 1.10 17.56
N VAL A 348 -13.17 0.69 18.55
CA VAL A 348 -12.94 -0.71 18.91
C VAL A 348 -13.35 -0.90 20.35
N HIS A 349 -14.51 -1.51 20.56
CA HIS A 349 -14.96 -1.94 21.88
C HIS A 349 -14.33 -3.28 22.20
N VAL A 350 -13.63 -3.37 23.33
CA VAL A 350 -12.93 -4.57 23.76
C VAL A 350 -13.65 -5.15 24.97
N SER A 351 -14.16 -6.38 24.87
CA SER A 351 -14.73 -7.07 26.02
C SER A 351 -13.61 -7.56 26.93
N SER A 352 -13.46 -6.94 28.08
CA SER A 352 -12.45 -7.24 29.10
C SER A 352 -12.92 -6.77 30.47
N THR A 353 -13.37 -7.70 31.30
CA THR A 353 -13.75 -7.42 32.70
C THR A 353 -12.59 -6.80 33.48
N ALA A 354 -11.36 -7.29 33.27
CA ALA A 354 -10.18 -6.79 33.95
C ALA A 354 -9.80 -5.35 33.56
N GLN A 355 -10.25 -4.88 32.39
CA GLN A 355 -9.99 -3.53 31.90
C GLN A 355 -11.22 -2.62 31.84
N HIS A 356 -12.34 -3.05 32.44
CA HIS A 356 -13.63 -2.34 32.43
C HIS A 356 -14.16 -2.02 31.02
N ASP A 357 -14.03 -2.98 30.09
CA ASP A 357 -14.52 -2.90 28.71
C ASP A 357 -14.06 -1.63 27.95
N PRO A 358 -12.75 -1.50 27.65
CA PRO A 358 -12.20 -0.28 27.06
C PRO A 358 -12.67 -0.07 25.61
N LEU A 359 -12.83 1.21 25.24
CA LEU A 359 -13.12 1.69 23.89
C LEU A 359 -11.92 2.49 23.38
N VAL A 360 -11.18 1.93 22.41
CA VAL A 360 -10.08 2.62 21.73
C VAL A 360 -10.53 3.07 20.34
N HIS A 361 -9.92 4.12 19.79
CA HIS A 361 -10.39 4.69 18.52
C HIS A 361 -9.31 5.48 17.78
N GLY A 362 -9.59 5.76 16.51
CA GLY A 362 -8.72 6.60 15.69
C GLY A 362 -9.14 6.61 14.24
N GLY A 363 -8.39 7.34 13.43
CA GLY A 363 -8.65 7.51 12.02
C GLY A 363 -7.71 8.51 11.37
N ASP A 364 -8.02 8.87 10.14
CA ASP A 364 -7.33 9.90 9.40
C ASP A 364 -8.26 10.69 8.48
N VAL A 365 -7.77 11.85 8.06
CA VAL A 365 -8.28 12.62 6.93
C VAL A 365 -7.11 12.90 5.98
N VAL A 366 -7.36 12.80 4.69
CA VAL A 366 -6.36 13.00 3.65
C VAL A 366 -6.90 13.83 2.50
N ALA A 367 -6.04 14.70 1.97
CA ALA A 367 -6.23 15.36 0.70
C ALA A 367 -5.02 15.04 -0.20
N THR A 368 -5.28 14.68 -1.45
CA THR A 368 -4.24 14.49 -2.47
C THR A 368 -4.58 15.29 -3.72
N TYR A 369 -3.56 15.78 -4.41
CA TYR A 369 -3.71 16.41 -5.71
C TYR A 369 -2.70 15.84 -6.71
N LEU A 370 -3.21 15.37 -7.85
CA LEU A 370 -2.40 14.85 -8.95
C LEU A 370 -2.09 15.94 -9.98
N PHE A 371 -0.80 16.15 -10.22
CA PHE A 371 -0.31 17.01 -11.28
C PHE A 371 -0.21 16.23 -12.61
N ASN A 372 0.05 16.94 -13.71
CA ASN A 372 0.38 16.37 -15.03
C ASN A 372 -0.71 15.47 -15.62
N ASP A 373 -1.97 15.85 -15.38
CA ASP A 373 -3.20 15.23 -15.89
C ASP A 373 -3.40 13.75 -15.53
N ALA A 374 -2.67 13.26 -14.54
CA ALA A 374 -2.93 11.93 -13.97
C ALA A 374 -4.25 11.95 -13.17
N THR A 375 -4.88 10.79 -13.10
CA THR A 375 -6.06 10.55 -12.27
C THR A 375 -5.93 9.22 -11.57
N ARG A 376 -6.50 9.14 -10.37
CA ARG A 376 -6.55 7.91 -9.62
C ARG A 376 -7.75 7.08 -10.04
N VAL A 377 -7.48 5.88 -10.54
CA VAL A 377 -8.50 4.90 -10.92
C VAL A 377 -9.22 4.39 -9.67
N TYR A 378 -10.51 4.14 -9.77
CA TYR A 378 -11.33 3.56 -8.72
C TYR A 378 -11.87 2.19 -9.14
N ASN A 379 -11.58 1.16 -8.35
CA ASN A 379 -12.11 -0.18 -8.55
C ASN A 379 -13.47 -0.33 -7.88
N THR A 380 -14.50 -0.59 -8.68
CA THR A 380 -15.90 -0.64 -8.25
C THR A 380 -16.27 -1.96 -7.56
N VAL A 381 -15.61 -3.07 -7.88
CA VAL A 381 -15.89 -4.38 -7.26
C VAL A 381 -15.21 -4.50 -5.89
N GLY A 382 -13.93 -4.11 -5.81
CA GLY A 382 -13.18 -4.07 -4.56
C GLY A 382 -13.49 -2.86 -3.68
N GLY A 383 -14.04 -1.79 -4.28
CA GLY A 383 -14.39 -0.56 -3.59
C GLY A 383 -13.18 0.20 -3.07
N TYR A 384 -12.12 0.33 -3.86
CA TYR A 384 -10.90 1.02 -3.46
C TYR A 384 -10.24 1.75 -4.63
N PHE A 385 -9.38 2.72 -4.33
CA PHE A 385 -8.59 3.39 -5.35
C PHE A 385 -7.30 2.63 -5.69
N ARG A 386 -6.82 2.78 -6.91
CA ARG A 386 -5.61 2.13 -7.43
C ARG A 386 -4.39 3.05 -7.36
N GLY A 387 -3.23 2.47 -7.68
CA GLY A 387 -2.00 3.20 -7.91
C GLY A 387 -2.13 4.19 -9.08
N VAL A 388 -1.25 5.19 -9.10
CA VAL A 388 -1.23 6.22 -10.14
C VAL A 388 -0.32 5.77 -11.27
N SER A 389 -0.85 5.73 -12.49
CA SER A 389 -0.08 5.45 -13.69
C SER A 389 0.22 6.77 -14.43
N PRO A 390 1.48 7.19 -14.58
CA PRO A 390 1.79 8.40 -15.33
C PRO A 390 1.47 8.24 -16.83
N ARG A 391 0.89 9.28 -17.44
CA ARG A 391 0.60 9.29 -18.90
C ARG A 391 1.85 9.25 -19.76
N ARG A 392 2.93 9.90 -19.31
CA ARG A 392 4.27 9.87 -19.92
C ARG A 392 5.30 9.63 -18.82
N SER A 393 6.00 8.50 -18.90
CA SER A 393 6.99 8.14 -17.88
C SER A 393 8.30 8.93 -18.06
N VAL A 394 9.08 9.05 -16.99
CA VAL A 394 10.42 9.67 -17.01
C VAL A 394 11.37 8.93 -17.94
N PHE A 395 11.24 7.60 -18.01
CA PHE A 395 12.08 6.76 -18.86
C PHE A 395 11.72 6.85 -20.36
N GLU A 396 10.62 7.51 -20.70
CA GLU A 396 10.21 7.86 -22.07
C GLU A 396 10.45 9.37 -22.36
N GLY A 397 11.17 10.09 -21.50
CA GLY A 397 11.39 11.54 -21.64
C GLY A 397 10.23 12.41 -21.15
N GLY A 398 9.23 11.83 -20.47
CA GLY A 398 8.14 12.56 -19.82
C GLY A 398 8.49 13.06 -18.41
N PRO A 399 7.59 13.81 -17.77
CA PRO A 399 7.80 14.29 -16.40
C PRO A 399 7.41 13.27 -15.32
N GLY A 400 6.82 12.12 -15.69
CA GLY A 400 6.10 11.27 -14.74
C GLY A 400 4.82 11.94 -14.22
N ALA A 401 4.27 11.43 -13.13
CA ALA A 401 3.16 12.05 -12.42
C ALA A 401 3.60 12.47 -11.02
N TRP A 402 3.31 13.71 -10.65
CA TRP A 402 3.55 14.21 -9.30
C TRP A 402 2.26 14.22 -8.52
N GLU A 403 2.35 13.96 -7.23
CA GLU A 403 1.22 13.97 -6.32
C GLU A 403 1.61 14.69 -5.03
N ALA A 404 0.86 15.73 -4.67
CA ALA A 404 0.94 16.31 -3.33
C ALA A 404 -0.07 15.61 -2.43
N VAL A 405 0.34 15.31 -1.20
CA VAL A 405 -0.47 14.61 -0.20
C VAL A 405 -0.38 15.36 1.12
N LEU A 406 -1.52 15.58 1.77
CA LEU A 406 -1.60 16.07 3.14
C LEU A 406 -2.49 15.12 3.93
N ARG A 407 -1.95 14.51 4.98
CA ARG A 407 -2.71 13.68 5.92
C ARG A 407 -2.65 14.25 7.32
N PHE A 408 -3.77 14.22 8.02
CA PHE A 408 -3.82 14.27 9.48
C PHE A 408 -4.35 12.94 10.00
N SER A 409 -3.65 12.32 10.95
CA SER A 409 -4.05 11.06 11.56
C SER A 409 -4.02 11.13 13.08
N TYR A 410 -4.83 10.29 13.71
CA TYR A 410 -4.98 10.23 15.16
C TYR A 410 -5.30 8.81 15.62
N ILE A 411 -4.75 8.44 16.77
CA ILE A 411 -5.08 7.24 17.51
C ILE A 411 -5.10 7.54 19.00
N ASP A 412 -6.09 7.00 19.71
CA ASP A 412 -6.14 6.96 21.17
C ASP A 412 -6.31 5.53 21.66
N LEU A 413 -5.27 5.04 22.35
CA LEU A 413 -5.28 3.73 23.00
C LEU A 413 -5.44 3.86 24.52
N ASN A 414 -5.82 5.04 25.04
CA ASN A 414 -6.16 5.22 26.44
C ASN A 414 -7.66 5.07 26.64
N SER A 415 -8.07 4.12 27.48
CA SER A 415 -9.47 3.94 27.84
C SER A 415 -9.55 3.16 29.14
N GLN A 416 -10.39 3.59 30.07
CA GLN A 416 -10.57 2.93 31.37
C GLN A 416 -9.24 2.77 32.14
N THR A 417 -8.75 1.54 32.33
CA THR A 417 -7.46 1.23 32.96
C THR A 417 -6.33 1.02 31.95
N VAL A 418 -6.63 0.93 30.64
CA VAL A 418 -5.63 0.79 29.59
C VAL A 418 -4.93 2.13 29.34
N ARG A 419 -3.60 2.11 29.33
CA ARG A 419 -2.73 3.29 29.11
C ARG A 419 -1.80 3.09 27.92
N GLY A 420 -2.38 2.94 26.73
CA GLY A 420 -1.63 2.70 25.51
C GLY A 420 -0.97 3.93 24.88
N GLY A 421 -1.39 5.13 25.31
CA GLY A 421 -0.97 6.41 24.74
C GLY A 421 -1.87 6.86 23.57
N ALA A 422 -1.80 8.16 23.29
CA ALA A 422 -2.47 8.79 22.16
C ALA A 422 -1.45 9.50 21.27
N PHE A 423 -1.63 9.42 19.96
CA PHE A 423 -0.71 10.00 18.99
C PHE A 423 -1.49 10.67 17.86
N ALA A 424 -1.09 11.90 17.52
CA ALA A 424 -1.59 12.62 16.35
C ALA A 424 -0.41 13.05 15.48
N ARG A 425 -0.59 13.04 14.16
CA ARG A 425 0.43 13.45 13.20
C ARG A 425 -0.17 14.17 12.00
N ILE A 426 0.44 15.29 11.61
CA ILE A 426 0.22 15.92 10.30
C ILE A 426 1.41 15.59 9.39
N THR A 427 1.12 15.21 8.14
CA THR A 427 2.11 14.70 7.19
C THR A 427 1.87 15.30 5.79
N PRO A 428 2.56 16.41 5.45
CA PRO A 428 2.74 16.79 4.05
C PRO A 428 3.75 15.85 3.36
N MET A 429 3.44 15.47 2.13
CA MET A 429 4.18 14.48 1.36
C MET A 429 4.08 14.75 -0.13
N VAL A 430 5.11 14.32 -0.86
CA VAL A 430 5.15 14.34 -2.32
C VAL A 430 5.47 12.95 -2.83
N ASN A 431 4.66 12.45 -3.77
CA ASN A 431 4.98 11.27 -4.56
C ASN A 431 5.37 11.69 -5.97
N TRP A 432 6.48 11.16 -6.46
CA TRP A 432 6.82 11.20 -7.87
C TRP A 432 6.70 9.79 -8.43
N HIS A 433 5.69 9.59 -9.26
CA HIS A 433 5.46 8.35 -10.01
C HIS A 433 6.26 8.46 -11.32
N LEU A 434 7.51 7.97 -11.31
CA LEU A 434 8.42 8.06 -12.45
C LEU A 434 7.94 7.20 -13.62
N SER A 435 7.40 6.02 -13.32
CA SER A 435 6.73 5.11 -14.24
C SER A 435 5.70 4.27 -13.49
N ASN A 436 5.04 3.34 -14.17
CA ASN A 436 4.16 2.35 -13.51
C ASN A 436 4.93 1.40 -12.57
N ASN A 437 6.27 1.35 -12.69
CA ASN A 437 7.13 0.40 -11.99
C ASN A 437 8.03 1.07 -10.93
N VAL A 438 8.17 2.40 -10.96
CA VAL A 438 9.12 3.13 -10.09
C VAL A 438 8.45 4.38 -9.53
N ARG A 439 8.50 4.52 -8.21
CA ARG A 439 8.00 5.69 -7.47
C ARG A 439 9.00 6.14 -6.42
N LEU A 440 9.16 7.45 -6.30
CA LEU A 440 9.90 8.10 -5.22
C LEU A 440 8.92 8.83 -4.31
N GLU A 441 9.08 8.67 -3.00
CA GLU A 441 8.20 9.22 -1.99
C GLU A 441 9.01 10.03 -0.99
N MET A 442 8.56 11.23 -0.66
CA MET A 442 9.19 12.12 0.32
C MET A 442 8.13 12.65 1.27
N ALA A 443 8.32 12.44 2.57
CA ALA A 443 7.36 12.86 3.58
C ALA A 443 8.03 13.61 4.72
N TYR A 444 7.42 14.72 5.12
CA TYR A 444 7.68 15.39 6.39
C TYR A 444 6.51 15.10 7.33
N GLY A 445 6.78 14.86 8.61
CA GLY A 445 5.75 14.67 9.62
C GLY A 445 6.02 15.51 10.86
N TYR A 446 4.97 16.07 11.44
CA TYR A 446 5.01 16.62 12.80
C TYR A 446 3.99 15.89 13.65
N GLY A 447 4.46 15.15 14.65
CA GLY A 447 3.62 14.32 15.50
C GLY A 447 3.76 14.65 16.98
N ARG A 448 2.67 14.48 17.73
CA ARG A 448 2.61 14.65 19.18
C ARG A 448 2.18 13.36 19.86
N LEU A 449 3.02 12.84 20.75
CA LEU A 449 2.75 11.68 21.58
C LEU A 449 2.32 12.13 22.98
N ASN A 450 1.13 11.73 23.40
CA ASN A 450 0.65 11.84 24.77
C ASN A 450 0.73 10.47 25.45
N ARG A 451 1.74 10.29 26.31
CA ARG A 451 2.03 9.03 27.00
C ARG A 451 2.93 9.29 28.21
N PHE A 452 2.80 8.49 29.27
CA PHE A 452 3.60 8.61 30.50
C PHE A 452 3.51 10.00 31.14
N ASP A 453 2.31 10.60 31.12
CA ASP A 453 2.03 11.96 31.62
C ASP A 453 2.85 13.07 30.94
N LEU A 454 3.43 12.77 29.78
CA LEU A 454 4.20 13.70 28.96
C LEU A 454 3.52 13.94 27.61
N LYS A 455 3.75 15.15 27.07
CA LYS A 455 3.40 15.53 25.70
C LYS A 455 4.70 15.83 24.95
N GLY A 456 5.16 14.89 24.14
CA GLY A 456 6.38 15.03 23.34
C GLY A 456 6.09 15.25 21.87
N ASN A 457 6.81 16.17 21.25
CA ASN A 457 6.72 16.43 19.82
C ASN A 457 7.91 15.81 19.08
N THR A 458 7.62 15.21 17.92
CA THR A 458 8.62 14.57 17.05
C THR A 458 8.38 15.01 15.62
N GLN A 459 9.47 15.40 14.96
CA GLN A 459 9.51 15.62 13.52
C GLN A 459 10.07 14.38 12.83
N PHE A 460 9.50 14.05 11.68
CA PHE A 460 9.81 12.86 10.89
C PHE A 460 10.23 13.31 9.49
N PHE A 461 11.37 12.83 9.02
CA PHE A 461 11.87 13.07 7.66
C PHE A 461 12.04 11.72 7.00
N GLN A 462 11.21 11.38 6.02
CA GLN A 462 11.20 10.05 5.40
C GLN A 462 11.36 10.16 3.88
N SER A 463 12.12 9.23 3.31
CA SER A 463 12.18 9.01 1.87
C SER A 463 12.06 7.53 1.57
N ARG A 464 11.37 7.18 0.48
CA ARG A 464 11.24 5.80 0.03
C ARG A 464 11.34 5.72 -1.48
N ILE A 465 12.06 4.72 -1.93
CA ILE A 465 12.00 4.27 -3.31
C ILE A 465 11.23 2.96 -3.39
N GLN A 466 10.30 2.93 -4.33
CA GLN A 466 9.40 1.82 -4.59
C GLN A 466 9.69 1.25 -5.98
N PHE A 467 9.85 -0.06 -6.06
CA PHE A 467 9.86 -0.82 -7.30
C PHE A 467 8.72 -1.82 -7.32
N THR A 468 8.02 -1.91 -8.44
CA THR A 468 6.97 -2.88 -8.72
C THR A 468 7.22 -3.55 -10.07
N LEU A 469 6.96 -4.85 -10.15
CA LEU A 469 7.02 -5.66 -11.37
C LEU A 469 5.63 -6.16 -11.75
#